data_AF-A0A4U1BM11-F1
#
_entry.id   AF-A0A4U1BM11-F1
#
_cell.length_a   1.000
_cell.length_b   1.000
_cell.length_c   1.000
_cell.angle_alpha   90.00
_cell.angle_beta   90.00
_cell.angle_gamma   90.00
#
_symmetry.space_group_name_H-M   'P 1'
#
loop_
_entity.id
_entity.type
_entity.pdbx_description
1 polymer ?
#
loop_
_entity_poly.entity_id
_entity_poly.type
_entity_poly.pdbx_seq_one_letter_code
_entity_poly.pdbx_strand_id
1 'polypeptide(L)'
;MAFEMVTLSLCREKQLEISAINSGYCFDWAQRVRQRCPAAEIYYVRRFIPHAFILFAGRWFDATAPLGVTQWQRLPLFRPLGAVIHQVPVNLWMPGDKYW
;
A
#
# COMPACT_ATOMS: atom_id res chain seq x y z
N MET A 1 -10.75 -3.54 10.45
CA MET A 1 -12.15 -3.59 9.97
C MET A 1 -12.35 -2.91 8.62
N ALA A 2 -12.07 -1.61 8.43
CA ALA A 2 -12.30 -0.95 7.13
C ALA A 2 -11.42 -1.48 5.99
N PHE A 3 -10.11 -1.65 6.23
CA PHE A 3 -9.15 -2.02 5.19
C PHE A 3 -9.26 -3.50 4.80
N GLU A 4 -9.48 -4.36 5.79
CA GLU A 4 -9.77 -5.78 5.60
C GLU A 4 -11.03 -5.99 4.74
N MET A 5 -12.11 -5.22 4.99
CA MET A 5 -13.30 -5.26 4.13
C MET A 5 -13.00 -4.84 2.69
N VAL A 6 -12.18 -3.80 2.48
CA VAL A 6 -11.76 -3.37 1.13
C VAL A 6 -10.94 -4.47 0.45
N THR A 7 -9.97 -5.06 1.17
CA THR A 7 -9.17 -6.19 0.70
C THR A 7 -10.06 -7.35 0.26
N LEU A 8 -10.94 -7.84 1.13
CA LEU A 8 -11.82 -8.98 0.84
C LEU A 8 -12.78 -8.69 -0.32
N SER A 9 -13.33 -7.47 -0.38
CA SER A 9 -14.20 -7.05 -1.49
C SER A 9 -13.46 -7.05 -2.83
N LEU A 10 -12.22 -6.56 -2.86
CA LEU A 10 -11.43 -6.52 -4.08
C LEU A 10 -10.98 -7.92 -4.50
N CYS A 11 -10.57 -8.77 -3.55
CA CYS A 11 -10.27 -10.19 -3.81
C CYS A 11 -11.43 -10.90 -4.49
N ARG A 12 -12.64 -10.72 -3.95
CA ARG A 12 -13.85 -11.35 -4.49
C ARG A 12 -14.19 -10.85 -5.90
N GLU A 13 -14.09 -9.54 -6.13
CA GLU A 13 -14.39 -8.95 -7.44
C GLU A 13 -13.40 -9.41 -8.51
N LYS A 14 -12.11 -9.47 -8.17
CA LYS A 14 -11.03 -9.78 -9.11
C LYS A 14 -10.64 -11.26 -9.13
N GLN A 15 -11.32 -12.10 -8.35
CA GLN A 15 -11.06 -13.54 -8.20
C GLN A 15 -9.59 -13.84 -7.89
N LEU A 16 -9.06 -13.17 -6.86
CA LEU A 16 -7.66 -13.28 -6.48
C LEU A 16 -7.48 -13.55 -4.99
N GLU A 17 -6.35 -14.20 -4.68
CA GLU A 17 -5.88 -14.38 -3.31
C GLU A 17 -5.41 -13.05 -2.72
N ILE A 18 -5.51 -12.90 -1.39
CA ILE A 18 -5.10 -11.67 -0.68
C ILE A 18 -3.63 -11.32 -0.98
N SER A 19 -2.77 -12.34 -1.05
CA SER A 19 -1.34 -12.19 -1.36
C SER A 19 -1.07 -11.64 -2.76
N ALA A 20 -2.04 -11.73 -3.68
CA ALA A 20 -1.88 -11.29 -5.06
C ALA A 20 -2.30 -9.83 -5.29
N ILE A 21 -3.02 -9.18 -4.37
CA ILE A 21 -3.43 -7.76 -4.55
C ILE A 21 -2.22 -6.87 -4.77
N ASN A 22 -1.17 -7.08 -3.98
CA ASN A 22 0.02 -6.23 -4.02
C ASN A 22 0.80 -6.35 -5.35
N SER A 23 0.54 -7.39 -6.15
CA SER A 23 1.22 -7.68 -7.42
C SER A 23 0.57 -7.04 -8.66
N GLY A 24 -0.43 -6.17 -8.48
CA GLY A 24 -1.04 -5.47 -9.62
C GLY A 24 -2.26 -4.61 -9.30
N TYR A 25 -2.88 -4.82 -8.13
CA TYR A 25 -4.10 -4.14 -7.71
C TYR A 25 -3.91 -3.26 -6.47
N CYS A 26 -2.67 -3.00 -6.05
CA CYS A 26 -2.36 -2.20 -4.87
C CYS A 26 -2.88 -0.76 -4.98
N PHE A 27 -2.81 -0.15 -6.16
CA PHE A 27 -3.32 1.21 -6.37
C PHE A 27 -4.85 1.27 -6.30
N ASP A 28 -5.55 0.33 -6.97
CA ASP A 28 -7.00 0.20 -6.88
C ASP A 28 -7.45 -0.02 -5.43
N TRP A 29 -6.74 -0.89 -4.71
CA TRP A 29 -6.97 -1.10 -3.28
C TRP A 29 -6.82 0.21 -2.50
N ALA A 30 -5.73 0.95 -2.71
CA ALA A 30 -5.46 2.20 -2.00
C ALA A 30 -6.52 3.27 -2.33
N GLN A 31 -6.97 3.36 -3.58
CA GLN A 31 -8.06 4.26 -3.96
C GLN A 31 -9.37 3.92 -3.25
N ARG A 32 -9.74 2.65 -3.17
CA ARG A 32 -10.96 2.20 -2.46
C ARG A 32 -10.89 2.46 -0.96
N VAL A 33 -9.71 2.27 -0.36
CA VAL A 33 -9.50 2.64 1.04
C VAL A 33 -9.69 4.15 1.23
N ARG A 34 -9.11 4.99 0.37
CA ARG A 34 -9.28 6.45 0.46
C ARG A 34 -10.74 6.88 0.29
N GLN A 35 -11.51 6.20 -0.55
CA GLN A 35 -12.95 6.45 -0.70
C GLN A 35 -13.73 6.18 0.59
N ARG A 36 -13.36 5.14 1.35
CA ARG A 36 -14.01 4.83 2.64
C ARG A 36 -13.44 5.61 3.82
N CYS A 37 -12.17 5.99 3.74
CA CYS A 37 -11.46 6.74 4.75
C CYS A 37 -10.82 7.97 4.08
N PRO A 38 -11.57 9.09 3.93
CA PRO A 38 -11.08 10.26 3.19
C PRO A 38 -9.79 10.89 3.76
N ALA A 39 -9.53 10.71 5.05
CA ALA A 39 -8.30 11.16 5.71
C ALA A 39 -7.10 10.22 5.49
N ALA A 40 -7.27 9.11 4.74
CA ALA A 40 -6.19 8.22 4.38
C ALA A 40 -5.36 8.81 3.23
N GLU A 41 -4.05 8.84 3.40
CA GLU A 41 -3.12 9.34 2.40
C GLU A 41 -2.54 8.17 1.61
N ILE A 42 -2.60 8.26 0.29
CA ILE A 42 -2.02 7.24 -0.60
C ILE A 42 -0.57 7.61 -0.88
N TYR A 43 0.30 6.63 -0.72
CA TYR A 43 1.70 6.69 -1.10
C TYR A 43 2.00 5.64 -2.15
N TYR A 44 2.92 5.96 -3.05
CA TYR A 44 3.34 5.08 -4.13
C TYR A 44 4.86 5.04 -4.20
N VAL A 45 5.42 3.86 -4.44
CA VAL A 45 6.84 3.66 -4.73
C VAL A 45 6.95 3.19 -6.17
N ARG A 46 7.63 3.98 -7.03
CA ARG A 46 7.87 3.62 -8.44
C ARG A 46 9.13 2.77 -8.65
N ARG A 47 10.20 3.05 -7.89
CA ARG A 47 11.50 2.38 -8.06
C ARG A 47 11.53 1.05 -7.31
N PHE A 48 12.16 0.05 -7.91
CA PHE A 48 12.34 -1.32 -7.41
C PHE A 48 11.07 -2.18 -7.38
N ILE A 49 10.02 -1.74 -6.69
CA ILE A 49 8.73 -2.45 -6.62
C ILE A 49 7.60 -1.44 -6.77
N PRO A 50 6.94 -1.36 -7.95
CA PRO A 50 5.73 -0.57 -8.15
C PRO A 50 4.65 -0.96 -7.14
N HIS A 51 4.45 -0.14 -6.12
CA HIS A 51 3.53 -0.49 -5.04
C HIS A 51 2.87 0.74 -4.41
N ALA A 52 1.56 0.63 -4.19
CA ALA A 52 0.76 1.62 -3.48
C ALA A 52 0.39 1.13 -2.07
N PHE A 53 0.46 2.02 -1.10
CA PHE A 53 0.13 1.78 0.30
C PHE A 53 -0.41 3.07 0.92
N ILE A 54 -0.89 2.97 2.16
CA ILE A 54 -1.62 4.06 2.80
C ILE A 54 -1.03 4.42 4.15
N LEU A 55 -0.98 5.72 4.43
CA LEU A 55 -0.83 6.26 5.78
C LEU A 55 -2.20 6.66 6.33
N PHE A 56 -2.55 6.12 7.49
CA PHE A 56 -3.77 6.50 8.19
C PHE A 56 -3.57 6.38 9.70
N ALA A 57 -3.97 7.40 10.46
CA ALA A 57 -3.83 7.44 11.92
C ALA A 57 -2.41 7.05 12.43
N GLY A 58 -1.37 7.54 11.74
CA GLY A 58 0.04 7.30 12.11
C GLY A 58 0.56 5.87 11.83
N ARG A 59 -0.17 5.06 11.06
CA ARG A 59 0.24 3.71 10.67
C ARG A 59 0.19 3.53 9.15
N TRP A 60 1.05 2.65 8.67
CA TRP A 60 1.19 2.31 7.26
C TRP A 60 0.48 0.99 6.95
N PHE A 61 -0.26 0.93 5.86
CA PHE A 61 -1.09 -0.21 5.50
C PHE A 61 -0.94 -0.57 4.02
N ASP A 62 -0.98 -1.87 3.72
CA ASP A 62 -1.19 -2.41 2.39
C ASP A 62 -2.29 -3.49 2.46
N ALA A 63 -2.61 -4.12 1.33
CA ALA A 63 -3.68 -5.11 1.26
C ALA A 63 -3.44 -6.36 2.14
N THR A 64 -2.18 -6.63 2.47
CA THR A 64 -1.71 -7.78 3.27
C THR A 64 -1.39 -7.43 4.73
N ALA A 65 -1.45 -6.15 5.11
CA ALA A 65 -1.14 -5.64 6.44
C ALA A 65 -2.34 -4.90 7.07
N PRO A 66 -3.45 -5.59 7.37
CA PRO A 66 -4.69 -4.95 7.83
C PRO A 66 -4.59 -4.29 9.21
N LEU A 67 -3.60 -4.66 10.02
CA LEU A 67 -3.32 -4.07 11.34
C LEU A 67 -2.38 -2.84 11.27
N GLY A 68 -1.80 -2.62 10.10
CA GLY A 68 -0.80 -1.59 9.84
C GLY A 68 0.53 -1.82 10.55
N VAL A 69 1.53 -1.05 10.15
CA VAL A 69 2.88 -1.05 10.70
C VAL A 69 3.32 0.38 11.01
N THR A 70 4.29 0.53 11.92
CA THR A 70 4.77 1.86 12.35
C THR A 70 5.66 2.56 11.32
N GLN A 71 6.23 1.80 10.40
CA GLN A 71 7.15 2.27 9.36
C GLN A 71 6.82 1.53 8.06
N TRP A 72 6.69 2.26 6.96
CA TRP A 72 6.28 1.67 5.68
C TRP A 72 7.23 0.56 5.21
N GLN A 73 8.53 0.65 5.52
CA GLN A 73 9.53 -0.37 5.17
C GLN A 73 9.23 -1.74 5.79
N ARG A 74 8.42 -1.79 6.85
CA ARG A 74 8.04 -3.02 7.55
C ARG A 74 6.82 -3.72 6.93
N LEU A 75 6.18 -3.10 5.94
CA LEU A 75 5.10 -3.73 5.18
C LEU A 75 5.62 -5.03 4.55
N PRO A 76 4.78 -6.09 4.47
CA PRO A 76 5.20 -7.41 4.00
C PRO A 76 5.96 -7.40 2.68
N LEU A 77 5.55 -6.55 1.72
CA LEU A 77 6.19 -6.45 0.41
C LEU A 77 7.62 -5.91 0.46
N PHE A 78 7.92 -5.01 1.41
CA PHE A 78 9.23 -4.35 1.51
C PHE A 78 10.20 -5.05 2.46
N ARG A 79 9.70 -5.92 3.36
CA ARG A 79 10.54 -6.72 4.27
C ARG A 79 11.73 -7.41 3.61
N PRO A 80 11.58 -8.15 2.48
CA PRO A 80 12.72 -8.81 1.85
C PRO A 80 13.72 -7.82 1.24
N LEU A 81 13.30 -6.58 0.97
CA LEU A 81 14.13 -5.53 0.42
C LEU A 81 14.74 -4.60 1.48
N GLY A 82 14.56 -4.89 2.78
CA GLY A 82 14.97 -4.00 3.87
C GLY A 82 16.40 -3.50 3.73
N ALA A 83 17.36 -4.39 3.45
CA ALA A 83 18.77 -4.03 3.28
C ALA A 83 19.01 -3.03 2.12
N VAL A 84 18.26 -3.16 1.02
CA VAL A 84 18.38 -2.30 -0.18
C VAL A 84 17.67 -0.96 0.05
N ILE A 85 16.47 -0.99 0.66
CA ILE A 85 15.67 0.19 0.97
C ILE A 85 16.35 1.08 2.02
N HIS A 86 17.12 0.51 2.94
CA HIS A 86 17.88 1.29 3.92
C HIS A 86 19.12 1.99 3.32
N GLN A 87 19.64 1.49 2.19
CA GLN A 87 20.84 2.03 1.55
C GLN A 87 20.53 3.08 0.48
N VAL A 88 19.33 3.05 -0.10
CA VAL A 88 18.92 3.97 -1.17
C VAL A 88 17.73 4.81 -0.69
N PRO A 89 17.76 6.15 -0.83
CA PRO A 89 16.59 6.96 -0.54
C PRO A 89 15.44 6.55 -1.46
N VAL A 90 14.41 5.94 -0.87
CA VAL A 90 13.16 5.64 -1.57
C VAL A 90 12.30 6.90 -1.54
N ASN A 91 12.17 7.54 -2.69
CA ASN A 91 11.24 8.66 -2.85
C ASN A 91 9.82 8.10 -2.81
N LEU A 92 9.12 8.39 -1.72
CA LEU A 92 7.69 8.15 -1.60
C LEU A 92 6.95 9.21 -2.41
N TRP A 93 6.05 8.77 -3.27
CA TRP A 93 5.25 9.65 -4.12
C TRP A 93 3.82 9.75 -3.58
N MET A 94 3.28 10.96 -3.51
CA MET A 94 1.87 11.20 -3.24
C MET A 94 1.14 11.57 -4.54
N PRO A 95 -0.11 11.11 -4.76
CA PRO A 95 -0.93 11.59 -5.87
C PRO A 95 -1.08 13.12 -5.81
N GLY A 96 -0.39 13.83 -6.71
CA GLY A 96 -0.26 15.30 -6.70
C GLY A 96 1.18 15.79 -6.89
N ASP A 97 2.17 14.93 -6.66
CA ASP A 97 3.56 15.23 -6.99
C ASP A 97 3.71 15.45 -8.50
N LYS A 98 4.28 16.60 -8.90
CA LYS A 98 4.37 17.08 -10.30
C LYS A 98 5.29 16.27 -11.22
N TYR A 99 5.61 15.04 -10.87
CA TYR A 99 6.52 14.18 -11.61
C TYR A 99 5.69 13.09 -12.31
N TRP A 100 5.10 13.48 -13.44
CA TRP A 100 4.39 12.55 -14.33
C TRP A 100 5.39 11.87 -15.26
#